data_AF-A0A924ZQ08-F1
#
_entry.id   AF-A0A924ZQ08-F1
#
_cell.length_a   1.000
_cell.length_b   1.000
_cell.length_c   1.000
_cell.angle_alpha   90.00
_cell.angle_beta   90.00
_cell.angle_gamma   90.00
#
_symmetry.space_group_name_H-M   'P 1'
#
loop_
_entity.id
_entity.type
_entity.pdbx_description
1 polymer ?
#
loop_
_entity_poly.entity_id
_entity_poly.type
_entity_poly.pdbx_seq_one_letter_code
_entity_poly.pdbx_strand_id
1 'polypeptide(L)'
;MMTKQEIESNVTEVLNNAEKSENSIEQFSLIWQGTIKPALSLVKLITGKKIDKRLDQLEVAADGIGEATGGQGKFCLVYSSLQIKTLLKTIQIFTGPKVDLAVNKFIGLSDEICNDKDN
;
A
#
# COMPACT_ATOMS: atom_id res chain seq x y z
N MET A 1 5.40 -10.92 -11.28
CA MET A 1 4.18 -10.11 -11.10
C MET A 1 3.07 -11.08 -10.72
N MET A 2 2.39 -10.88 -9.59
CA MET A 2 1.28 -11.75 -9.18
C MET A 2 0.02 -11.43 -9.98
N THR A 3 -0.79 -12.45 -10.24
CA THR A 3 -2.12 -12.35 -10.83
C THR A 3 -3.15 -11.92 -9.79
N LYS A 4 -4.31 -11.45 -10.25
CA LYS A 4 -5.45 -11.12 -9.37
C LYS A 4 -5.81 -12.27 -8.43
N GLN A 5 -5.91 -13.51 -8.95
CA GLN A 5 -6.31 -14.68 -8.18
C GLN A 5 -5.28 -15.03 -7.08
N GLU A 6 -3.99 -14.87 -7.37
CA GLU A 6 -2.94 -15.08 -6.37
C GLU A 6 -3.01 -14.03 -5.25
N ILE A 7 -3.26 -12.75 -5.59
CA ILE A 7 -3.45 -11.70 -4.58
C ILE A 7 -4.68 -11.99 -3.70
N GLU A 8 -5.83 -12.32 -4.31
CA GLU A 8 -7.07 -12.64 -3.59
C GLU A 8 -6.97 -13.89 -2.71
N SER A 9 -6.09 -14.84 -3.08
CA SER A 9 -5.85 -16.06 -2.30
C SER A 9 -4.92 -15.81 -1.11
N ASN A 10 -3.93 -14.93 -1.27
CA ASN A 10 -2.90 -14.68 -0.26
C ASN A 10 -3.28 -13.57 0.73
N VAL A 11 -4.17 -12.65 0.36
CA VAL A 11 -4.48 -11.46 1.17
C VAL A 11 -4.95 -11.78 2.58
N THR A 12 -5.71 -12.86 2.78
CA THR A 12 -6.16 -13.27 4.12
C THR A 12 -4.97 -13.65 5.01
N GLU A 13 -3.98 -14.37 4.46
CA GLU A 13 -2.78 -14.75 5.20
C GLU A 13 -1.92 -13.52 5.53
N VAL A 14 -1.76 -12.61 4.57
CA VAL A 14 -1.05 -11.33 4.76
C VAL A 14 -1.68 -10.52 5.90
N LEU A 15 -3.01 -10.39 5.90
CA LEU A 15 -3.74 -9.68 6.96
C LEU A 15 -3.57 -10.36 8.33
N ASN A 16 -3.72 -11.68 8.40
CA ASN A 16 -3.53 -12.43 9.64
C ASN A 16 -2.10 -12.30 10.19
N ASN A 17 -1.10 -12.26 9.31
CA ASN A 17 0.29 -12.08 9.73
C ASN A 17 0.58 -10.64 10.17
N ALA A 18 -0.03 -9.66 9.51
CA ALA A 18 0.05 -8.27 9.95
C ALA A 18 -0.60 -8.11 11.34
N GLU A 19 -1.79 -8.67 11.58
CA GLU A 19 -2.46 -8.55 12.89
C GLU A 19 -1.70 -9.19 14.06
N LYS A 20 -0.80 -10.13 13.79
CA LYS A 20 0.08 -10.72 14.82
C LYS A 20 1.25 -9.82 15.21
N SER A 21 1.59 -8.82 14.40
CA SER A 21 2.64 -7.87 14.72
C SER A 21 2.10 -6.72 15.57
N GLU A 22 2.79 -6.39 16.64
CA GLU A 22 2.48 -5.22 17.49
C GLU A 22 3.04 -3.91 16.91
N ASN A 23 3.81 -3.96 15.82
CA ASN A 23 4.49 -2.81 15.22
C ASN A 23 3.78 -2.33 13.94
N SER A 24 3.22 -1.12 13.96
CA SER A 24 2.52 -0.52 12.82
C SER A 24 3.36 -0.44 11.54
N ILE A 25 4.69 -0.27 11.62
CA ILE A 25 5.60 -0.27 10.45
C ILE A 25 5.75 -1.68 9.87
N GLU A 26 5.79 -2.70 10.71
CA GLU A 26 5.84 -4.10 10.26
C GLU A 26 4.49 -4.52 9.65
N GLN A 27 3.36 -4.15 10.29
CA GLN A 27 2.03 -4.33 9.71
C GLN A 27 1.92 -3.66 8.34
N PHE A 28 2.40 -2.42 8.23
CA PHE A 28 2.44 -1.67 6.98
C PHE A 28 3.25 -2.41 5.92
N SER A 29 4.45 -2.88 6.28
CA SER A 29 5.37 -3.53 5.35
C SER A 29 4.84 -4.86 4.83
N LEU A 30 4.21 -5.66 5.70
CA LEU A 30 3.57 -6.93 5.33
C LEU A 30 2.44 -6.71 4.33
N ILE A 31 1.54 -5.77 4.62
CA ILE A 31 0.39 -5.47 3.74
C ILE A 31 0.86 -4.84 2.42
N TRP A 32 1.85 -3.96 2.49
CA TRP A 32 2.45 -3.32 1.32
C TRP A 32 3.05 -4.34 0.35
N GLN A 33 3.97 -5.19 0.82
CA GLN A 33 4.65 -6.17 -0.03
C GLN A 33 3.73 -7.31 -0.46
N GLY A 34 2.87 -7.80 0.45
CA GLY A 34 2.03 -8.96 0.20
C GLY A 34 0.77 -8.68 -0.61
N THR A 35 0.33 -7.43 -0.71
CA THR A 35 -0.96 -7.10 -1.35
C THR A 35 -0.92 -5.82 -2.17
N ILE A 36 -0.57 -4.68 -1.58
CA ILE A 36 -0.75 -3.37 -2.24
C ILE A 36 0.19 -3.22 -3.45
N LYS A 37 1.48 -3.51 -3.30
CA LYS A 37 2.47 -3.41 -4.38
C LYS A 37 2.18 -4.38 -5.55
N PRO A 38 1.84 -5.66 -5.31
CA PRO A 38 1.32 -6.54 -6.36
C PRO A 38 0.08 -5.99 -7.07
N ALA A 39 -0.88 -5.44 -6.31
CA ALA A 39 -2.11 -4.91 -6.88
C ALA A 39 -1.90 -3.63 -7.70
N LEU A 40 -0.99 -2.76 -7.27
CA LEU A 40 -0.55 -1.59 -8.04
C LEU A 40 0.07 -1.98 -9.38
N SER A 41 0.85 -3.07 -9.40
CA SER A 41 1.40 -3.60 -10.64
C SER A 41 0.27 -3.95 -11.63
N LEU A 42 -0.83 -4.57 -11.16
CA LEU A 42 -1.98 -4.87 -12.01
C LEU A 42 -2.68 -3.61 -12.52
N VAL A 43 -2.80 -2.58 -11.69
CA VAL A 43 -3.38 -1.28 -12.10
C VAL A 43 -2.53 -0.62 -13.21
N LYS A 44 -1.20 -0.75 -13.15
CA LYS A 44 -0.30 -0.24 -14.22
C LYS A 44 -0.56 -0.87 -15.60
N LEU A 45 -1.22 -2.03 -15.69
CA LEU A 45 -1.56 -2.65 -16.98
C LEU A 45 -2.65 -1.90 -17.76
N ILE A 46 -3.43 -1.08 -17.07
CA ILE A 46 -4.63 -0.44 -17.61
C ILE A 46 -4.60 1.08 -17.46
N THR A 47 -3.60 1.61 -16.75
CA THR A 47 -3.38 3.05 -16.63
C THR A 47 -2.41 3.57 -17.71
N GLY A 48 -2.30 4.89 -17.81
CA GLY A 48 -1.35 5.53 -18.73
C GLY A 48 -0.11 6.05 -18.00
N LYS A 49 0.96 6.29 -18.77
CA LYS A 49 2.30 6.75 -18.31
C LYS A 49 2.30 7.79 -17.17
N LYS A 50 1.36 8.73 -17.17
CA LYS A 50 1.25 9.78 -16.14
C LYS A 50 0.87 9.22 -14.77
N ILE A 51 -0.03 8.24 -14.73
CA ILE A 51 -0.46 7.56 -13.51
C ILE A 51 0.62 6.58 -13.06
N ASP A 52 1.22 5.83 -13.98
CA ASP A 52 2.27 4.85 -13.68
C ASP A 52 3.44 5.51 -12.94
N LYS A 53 3.90 6.69 -13.42
CA LYS A 53 4.95 7.47 -12.76
C LYS A 53 4.62 7.84 -11.31
N ARG A 54 3.34 8.10 -11.00
CA ARG A 54 2.89 8.41 -9.62
C ARG A 54 2.86 7.15 -8.77
N LEU A 55 2.48 6.02 -9.35
CA LEU A 55 2.53 4.72 -8.69
C LEU A 55 3.98 4.31 -8.41
N ASP A 56 4.90 4.57 -9.31
CA ASP A 56 6.34 4.34 -9.08
C ASP A 56 6.88 5.21 -7.93
N GLN A 57 6.44 6.48 -7.84
CA GLN A 57 6.81 7.36 -6.73
C GLN A 57 6.28 6.86 -5.39
N LEU A 58 5.04 6.37 -5.35
CA LEU A 58 4.49 5.73 -4.16
C LEU A 58 5.28 4.47 -3.80
N GLU A 59 5.61 3.66 -4.80
CA GLU A 59 6.30 2.39 -4.62
C GLU A 59 7.67 2.58 -3.97
N VAL A 60 8.48 3.48 -4.52
CA VAL A 60 9.79 3.85 -3.97
C VAL A 60 9.66 4.43 -2.55
N ALA A 61 8.65 5.25 -2.29
CA ALA A 61 8.48 5.89 -0.99
C ALA A 61 8.01 4.91 0.09
N ALA A 62 7.10 3.98 -0.25
CA ALA A 62 6.60 2.95 0.66
C ALA A 62 7.65 1.87 0.94
N ASP A 63 8.43 1.45 -0.06
CA ASP A 63 9.56 0.55 0.14
C ASP A 63 10.57 1.14 1.14
N GLY A 64 10.81 2.46 1.09
CA GLY A 64 11.68 3.16 2.03
C GLY A 64 11.19 3.21 3.48
N ILE A 65 9.92 2.91 3.77
CA ILE A 65 9.44 2.72 5.16
C ILE A 65 9.91 1.37 5.72
N GLY A 66 9.77 0.31 4.94
CA GLY A 66 10.07 -1.06 5.38
C GLY A 66 11.56 -1.31 5.66
N GLU A 67 12.44 -0.49 5.09
CA GLU A 67 13.89 -0.57 5.30
C GLU A 67 14.39 0.21 6.53
N ALA A 68 13.51 0.86 7.30
CA ALA A 68 13.83 1.67 8.49
C ALA A 68 14.86 2.82 8.26
N THR A 69 15.03 3.27 7.01
CA THR A 69 16.03 4.29 6.61
C THR A 69 15.53 5.74 6.70
N GLY A 70 14.52 6.02 7.54
CA GLY A 70 13.91 7.36 7.62
C GLY A 70 13.04 7.73 6.41
N GLY A 71 12.58 6.73 5.63
CA GLY A 71 11.72 6.92 4.46
C GLY A 71 10.31 7.45 4.78
N GLN A 72 9.88 7.40 6.04
CA GLN A 72 8.58 7.90 6.51
C GLN A 72 8.30 9.34 6.07
N GLY A 73 9.28 10.25 6.15
CA GLY A 73 9.09 11.64 5.72
C GLY A 73 8.77 11.76 4.23
N LYS A 74 9.49 11.01 3.38
CA LYS A 74 9.26 10.99 1.93
C LYS A 74 7.95 10.30 1.58
N PHE A 75 7.63 9.20 2.26
CA PHE A 75 6.34 8.54 2.13
C PHE A 75 5.20 9.48 2.45
N CYS A 76 5.23 10.16 3.60
CA CYS A 76 4.14 11.05 3.98
C CYS A 76 3.97 12.24 3.03
N LEU A 77 5.06 12.76 2.45
CA LEU A 77 4.97 13.77 1.39
C LEU A 77 4.27 13.24 0.14
N VAL A 78 4.59 12.03 -0.30
CA VAL A 78 3.98 11.40 -1.48
C VAL A 78 2.53 10.99 -1.19
N TYR A 79 2.29 10.35 -0.05
CA TYR A 79 0.98 9.88 0.41
C TYR A 79 -0.02 11.03 0.64
N SER A 80 0.45 12.15 1.19
CA SER A 80 -0.37 13.36 1.38
C SER A 80 -0.58 14.15 0.08
N SER A 81 0.17 13.84 -0.99
CA SER A 81 -0.06 14.47 -2.28
C SER A 81 -1.41 14.06 -2.84
N LEU A 82 -2.20 15.05 -3.28
CA LEU A 82 -3.55 14.85 -3.80
C LEU A 82 -3.53 13.89 -4.99
N GLN A 83 -3.86 12.62 -4.72
CA GLN A 83 -4.44 11.57 -5.60
C GLN A 83 -4.07 10.13 -5.16
N ILE A 84 -3.14 9.91 -4.22
CA ILE A 84 -2.76 8.56 -3.78
C ILE A 84 -3.96 7.79 -3.20
N LYS A 85 -4.75 8.42 -2.33
CA LYS A 85 -5.97 7.79 -1.78
C LYS A 85 -6.97 7.39 -2.87
N THR A 86 -7.09 8.21 -3.93
CA THR A 86 -7.94 7.88 -5.09
C THR A 86 -7.37 6.71 -5.89
N LEU A 87 -6.04 6.64 -6.06
CA LEU A 87 -5.37 5.53 -6.74
C LEU A 87 -5.48 4.21 -5.95
N LEU A 88 -5.41 4.26 -4.63
CA LEU A 88 -5.66 3.10 -3.76
C LEU A 88 -7.11 2.61 -3.88
N LYS A 89 -8.08 3.51 -4.01
CA LYS A 89 -9.47 3.12 -4.32
C LYS A 89 -9.63 2.50 -5.70
N THR A 90 -8.81 2.87 -6.67
CA THR A 90 -8.78 2.20 -7.97
C THR A 90 -8.42 0.73 -7.83
N ILE A 91 -7.47 0.38 -6.94
CA ILE A 91 -7.11 -1.03 -6.66
C ILE A 91 -8.34 -1.84 -6.25
N GLN A 92 -9.19 -1.28 -5.38
CA GLN A 92 -10.39 -1.93 -4.85
C GLN A 92 -11.33 -2.38 -5.97
N ILE A 93 -11.50 -1.54 -6.99
CA ILE A 93 -12.33 -1.84 -8.18
C ILE A 93 -11.82 -3.08 -8.93
N PHE A 94 -10.50 -3.27 -9.03
CA PHE A 94 -9.91 -4.34 -9.83
C PHE A 94 -9.76 -5.67 -9.10
N THR A 95 -9.59 -5.63 -7.78
CA THR A 95 -9.09 -6.76 -6.98
C THR A 95 -10.11 -7.37 -6.03
N GLY A 96 -11.28 -6.74 -5.86
CA GLY A 96 -12.41 -7.34 -5.15
C GLY A 96 -12.34 -7.24 -3.62
N PRO A 97 -13.40 -7.70 -2.93
CA PRO A 97 -13.70 -7.31 -1.54
C PRO A 97 -12.67 -7.76 -0.50
N LYS A 98 -11.92 -8.84 -0.77
CA LYS A 98 -10.86 -9.29 0.15
C LYS A 98 -9.65 -8.36 0.14
N VAL A 99 -9.31 -7.83 -1.02
CA VAL A 99 -8.22 -6.87 -1.18
C VAL A 99 -8.63 -5.49 -0.65
N ASP A 100 -9.91 -5.15 -0.70
CA ASP A 100 -10.44 -3.92 -0.10
C ASP A 100 -10.12 -3.80 1.39
N LEU A 101 -10.19 -4.92 2.14
CA LEU A 101 -9.82 -4.96 3.55
C LEU A 101 -8.35 -4.60 3.77
N ALA A 102 -7.46 -5.17 2.96
CA ALA A 102 -6.03 -4.84 3.00
C ALA A 102 -5.74 -3.40 2.58
N VAL A 103 -6.45 -2.88 1.58
CA VAL A 103 -6.34 -1.46 1.18
C VAL A 103 -6.80 -0.54 2.30
N ASN A 104 -7.92 -0.83 2.95
CA ASN A 104 -8.43 -0.01 4.04
C ASN A 104 -7.50 -0.04 5.26
N LYS A 105 -6.98 -1.22 5.62
CA LYS A 105 -5.99 -1.38 6.70
C LYS A 105 -4.69 -0.64 6.36
N PHE A 106 -4.21 -0.73 5.12
CA PHE A 106 -3.05 0.03 4.64
C PHE A 106 -3.25 1.55 4.74
N ILE A 107 -4.43 2.05 4.35
CA ILE A 107 -4.78 3.47 4.48
C ILE A 107 -4.76 3.89 5.95
N GLY A 108 -5.35 3.10 6.85
CA GLY A 108 -5.34 3.38 8.29
C GLY A 108 -3.93 3.47 8.86
N LEU A 109 -3.08 2.49 8.56
CA LEU A 109 -1.66 2.48 8.98
C LEU A 109 -0.89 3.66 8.39
N SER A 110 -1.13 3.98 7.12
CA SER A 110 -0.48 5.12 6.46
C SER A 110 -0.89 6.45 7.08
N ASP A 111 -2.17 6.60 7.44
CA ASP A 111 -2.68 7.77 8.14
C ASP A 111 -2.06 7.89 9.55
N GLU A 112 -1.96 6.79 10.31
CA GLU A 112 -1.28 6.75 11.62
C GLU A 112 0.18 7.16 11.52
N ILE A 113 0.94 6.49 10.65
CA ILE A 113 2.37 6.76 10.39
C ILE A 113 2.60 8.23 9.98
N CYS A 114 1.69 8.84 9.24
CA CYS A 114 1.86 10.21 8.76
C CYS A 114 1.30 11.30 9.68
N ASN A 115 0.39 10.95 10.59
CA ASN A 115 -0.16 11.88 11.59
C ASN A 115 0.66 11.90 12.90
N ASP A 116 1.53 10.90 13.15
CA ASP A 116 2.42 10.85 14.33
C ASP A 116 3.52 11.93 14.38
N LYS A 117 3.43 12.97 13.54
CA LYS A 117 4.36 14.12 13.55
C LYS A 117 3.92 15.30 14.42
N ASP A 118 2.76 15.22 15.06
CA ASP A 118 2.22 16.30 15.92
C ASP A 118 2.26 16.01 17.43
N ASN A 119 3.03 15.01 17.91
CA ASN A 119 3.28 14.78 19.35
C ASN A 119 4.77 14.79 19.70
#